data_AF-A0A0Q7G6U0-F1
#
_entry.id   AF-A0A0Q7G6U0-F1
#
_cell.length_a   1.000
_cell.length_b   1.000
_cell.length_c   1.000
_cell.angle_alpha   90.00
_cell.angle_beta   90.00
_cell.angle_gamma   90.00
#
_symmetry.space_group_name_H-M   'P 1'
#
loop_
_entity.id
_entity.type
_entity.pdbx_description
1 polymer ?
#
loop_
_entity_poly.entity_id
_entity_poly.type
_entity_poly.pdbx_seq_one_letter_code
_entity_poly.pdbx_strand_id
1 'polypeptide(L)'
;MKKTLFIAFLFIGIATQAQDKKTAEKTQIVETACGECQFGMKGNACDLAVRIDGKAYFVDGTTIDQHGDAHAKDGFCNAIRKAAVTGKVENNRFKVTSFTLVKEK
;
A
#
# COMPACT_ATOMS: atom_id res chain seq x y z
N MET A 1 14.24 34.30 49.16
CA MET A 1 13.69 34.26 47.79
C MET A 1 14.36 33.12 47.03
N LYS A 2 13.86 31.89 47.22
CA LYS A 2 14.57 30.64 46.84
C LYS A 2 13.67 29.65 46.08
N LYS A 3 12.46 30.09 45.69
CA LYS A 3 11.40 29.23 45.16
C LYS A 3 11.06 29.47 43.69
N THR A 4 11.65 30.46 43.03
CA THR A 4 11.36 30.78 41.63
C THR A 4 12.22 30.01 40.62
N LEU A 5 13.23 29.26 41.07
CA LEU A 5 14.15 28.52 40.17
C LEU A 5 13.67 27.10 39.80
N PHE A 6 12.55 26.62 40.35
CA PHE A 6 12.09 25.24 40.13
C PHE A 6 11.06 25.08 39.00
N ILE A 7 10.55 26.17 38.42
CA ILE A 7 9.46 26.11 37.42
C ILE A 7 9.99 25.95 35.99
N ALA A 8 11.27 26.24 35.73
CA ALA A 8 11.84 26.18 34.38
C ALA A 8 12.13 24.74 33.87
N PHE A 9 12.10 23.73 34.74
CA PHE A 9 12.45 22.35 34.36
C PHE A 9 11.26 21.51 33.85
N LEU A 10 10.02 22.01 33.92
CA LEU A 10 8.82 21.23 33.59
C LEU A 10 8.41 21.29 32.11
N PHE A 11 9.04 22.14 31.29
CA PHE A 11 8.61 22.35 29.89
C PHE A 11 9.47 21.62 28.83
N ILE A 12 10.57 20.96 29.20
CA ILE A 12 11.47 20.30 28.23
C ILE A 12 11.02 18.86 27.90
N GLY A 13 10.11 18.26 28.69
CA GLY A 13 9.76 16.84 28.58
C GLY A 13 8.74 16.44 27.49
N ILE A 14 8.17 17.38 26.73
CA ILE A 14 7.02 17.08 25.84
C ILE A 14 7.43 17.00 24.35
N ALA A 15 8.67 17.38 23.98
CA ALA A 15 9.08 17.44 22.57
C ALA A 15 9.56 16.11 21.96
N THR A 16 9.68 15.03 22.72
CA THR A 16 10.28 13.76 22.23
C THR A 16 9.28 12.75 21.67
N GLN A 17 7.97 13.02 21.70
CA GLN A 17 6.92 12.09 21.25
C GLN A 17 6.37 12.48 19.86
N ALA A 18 7.23 12.81 18.89
CA ALA A 18 6.82 13.06 17.50
C ALA A 18 7.59 12.20 16.48
N GLN A 19 8.33 11.19 16.95
CA GLN A 19 8.93 10.22 16.04
C GLN A 19 7.83 9.25 15.60
N ASP A 20 7.19 9.54 14.46
CA ASP A 20 6.40 8.56 13.72
C ASP A 20 7.22 7.27 13.64
N LYS A 21 6.80 6.23 14.36
CA LYS A 21 7.40 4.91 14.23
C LYS A 21 7.19 4.49 12.78
N LYS A 22 8.24 4.61 11.95
CA LYS A 22 8.34 3.93 10.65
C LYS A 22 8.30 2.44 10.94
N THR A 23 7.09 1.92 11.07
CA THR A 23 6.84 0.48 11.07
C THR A 23 7.25 0.04 9.68
N ALA A 24 8.33 -0.73 9.58
CA ALA A 24 8.80 -1.24 8.30
C ALA A 24 7.64 -1.98 7.62
N GLU A 25 7.23 -1.51 6.44
CA GLU A 25 6.15 -2.15 5.69
C GLU A 25 6.60 -3.56 5.30
N LYS A 26 5.85 -4.56 5.80
CA LYS A 26 6.19 -5.97 5.58
C LYS A 26 5.82 -6.39 4.16
N THR A 27 6.74 -7.08 3.49
CA THR A 27 6.44 -7.72 2.19
C THR A 27 5.42 -8.83 2.36
N GLN A 28 4.40 -8.83 1.50
CA GLN A 28 3.37 -9.86 1.44
C GLN A 28 3.13 -10.31 0.00
N ILE A 29 2.80 -11.60 -0.18
CA ILE A 29 2.39 -12.15 -1.47
C ILE A 29 0.88 -12.07 -1.54
N VAL A 30 0.37 -11.35 -2.53
CA VAL A 30 -1.07 -11.07 -2.70
C VAL A 30 -1.49 -11.41 -4.11
N GLU A 31 -2.79 -11.64 -4.30
CA GLU A 31 -3.38 -11.66 -5.63
C GLU A 31 -3.43 -10.24 -6.19
N THR A 32 -3.20 -10.10 -7.49
CA THR A 32 -3.27 -8.83 -8.20
C THR A 32 -3.83 -9.02 -9.60
N ALA A 33 -4.65 -8.07 -10.04
CA ALA A 33 -5.35 -8.09 -11.32
C ALA A 33 -5.94 -6.69 -11.61
N CYS A 34 -6.66 -6.57 -12.72
CA CYS A 34 -7.57 -5.45 -12.96
C CYS A 34 -8.74 -5.50 -11.95
N GLY A 35 -8.93 -4.41 -11.20
CA GLY A 35 -9.96 -4.32 -10.16
C GLY A 35 -11.36 -4.48 -10.73
N GLU A 36 -11.65 -3.85 -11.86
CA GLU A 36 -12.95 -3.89 -12.50
C GLU A 36 -13.20 -5.22 -13.21
N CYS A 37 -12.25 -5.67 -14.04
CA CYS A 37 -12.45 -6.86 -14.87
C CYS A 37 -12.42 -8.17 -14.05
N GLN A 38 -11.51 -8.28 -13.08
CA GLN A 38 -11.25 -9.55 -12.38
C GLN A 38 -11.76 -9.55 -10.93
N PHE A 39 -11.81 -8.39 -10.26
CA PHE A 39 -12.27 -8.29 -8.88
C PHE A 39 -13.66 -7.69 -8.72
N GLY A 40 -14.33 -7.29 -9.80
CA GLY A 40 -15.69 -6.75 -9.78
C GLY A 40 -15.81 -5.42 -9.04
N MET A 41 -14.72 -4.66 -8.95
CA MET A 41 -14.71 -3.33 -8.34
C MET A 41 -15.45 -2.33 -9.23
N LYS A 42 -16.07 -1.32 -8.62
CA LYS A 42 -16.74 -0.25 -9.37
C LYS A 42 -15.71 0.65 -10.03
N GLY A 43 -15.86 0.87 -11.33
CA GLY A 43 -14.97 1.68 -12.15
C GLY A 43 -15.16 1.31 -13.63
N ASN A 44 -14.45 2.00 -14.52
CA ASN A 44 -14.37 1.66 -15.95
C ASN A 44 -12.96 1.96 -16.52
N ALA A 45 -11.93 2.04 -15.66
CA ALA A 45 -10.63 2.59 -16.03
C ALA A 45 -9.52 1.53 -16.19
N CYS A 46 -9.85 0.24 -16.02
CA CYS A 46 -8.87 -0.85 -15.97
C CYS A 46 -7.78 -0.58 -14.93
N ASP A 47 -8.20 -0.36 -13.68
CA ASP A 47 -7.30 0.03 -12.61
C ASP A 47 -6.63 -1.20 -11.97
N LEU A 48 -5.34 -1.07 -11.63
CA LEU A 48 -4.62 -2.13 -10.93
C LEU A 48 -5.18 -2.29 -9.52
N ALA A 49 -5.38 -3.53 -9.10
CA ALA A 49 -5.84 -3.85 -7.77
C ALA A 49 -5.04 -5.00 -7.14
N VAL A 50 -5.03 -5.03 -5.80
CA VAL A 50 -4.52 -6.14 -5.00
C VAL A 50 -5.60 -6.65 -4.05
N ARG A 51 -5.57 -7.94 -3.72
CA ARG A 51 -6.45 -8.54 -2.70
C ARG A 51 -5.65 -8.89 -1.46
N ILE A 52 -5.91 -8.17 -0.38
CA ILE A 52 -5.28 -8.33 0.94
C ILE A 52 -6.36 -8.82 1.90
N ASP A 53 -6.13 -9.97 2.53
CA ASP A 53 -7.08 -10.61 3.47
C ASP A 53 -8.51 -10.72 2.90
N GLY A 54 -8.61 -11.12 1.63
CA GLY A 54 -9.88 -11.28 0.92
C GLY A 54 -10.55 -9.98 0.45
N LYS A 55 -10.04 -8.81 0.84
CA LYS A 55 -10.55 -7.50 0.41
C LYS A 55 -9.70 -6.92 -0.72
N ALA A 56 -10.36 -6.46 -1.79
CA ALA A 56 -9.72 -5.82 -2.92
C ALA A 56 -9.52 -4.32 -2.68
N TYR A 57 -8.37 -3.80 -3.10
CA TYR A 57 -7.99 -2.40 -3.04
C TYR A 57 -7.39 -1.98 -4.37
N PHE A 58 -7.82 -0.83 -4.91
CA PHE A 58 -7.10 -0.20 -6.01
C PHE A 58 -5.72 0.22 -5.54
N VAL A 59 -4.74 0.10 -6.42
CA VAL A 59 -3.33 0.39 -6.15
C VAL A 59 -3.01 1.81 -6.57
N ASP A 60 -2.31 2.53 -5.70
CA ASP A 60 -1.70 3.83 -6.01
C ASP A 60 -0.18 3.69 -6.02
N GLY A 61 0.48 4.35 -6.98
CA GLY A 61 1.94 4.37 -7.13
C GLY A 61 2.48 3.53 -8.28
N THR A 62 1.65 2.67 -8.89
CA THR A 62 1.94 1.98 -10.14
C THR A 62 0.64 1.66 -10.89
N THR A 63 0.68 1.52 -12.20
CA THR A 63 -0.47 1.21 -13.07
C THR A 63 -0.33 -0.17 -13.72
N ILE A 64 -1.44 -0.68 -14.30
CA ILE A 64 -1.46 -1.98 -14.99
C ILE A 64 -0.36 -2.06 -16.07
N ASP A 65 -0.27 -1.05 -16.93
CA ASP A 65 0.61 -1.07 -18.10
C ASP A 65 2.11 -0.98 -17.74
N GLN A 66 2.43 -0.56 -16.50
CA GLN A 66 3.82 -0.57 -16.00
C GLN A 66 4.34 -1.99 -15.72
N HIS A 67 3.47 -3.00 -15.80
CA HIS A 67 3.80 -4.39 -15.50
C HIS A 67 3.58 -5.34 -16.68
N GLY A 68 3.32 -4.80 -17.88
CA GLY A 68 3.09 -5.56 -19.11
C GLY A 68 1.80 -5.14 -19.82
N ASP A 69 1.49 -5.79 -20.94
CA ASP A 69 0.23 -5.56 -21.66
C ASP A 69 -0.96 -6.09 -20.85
N ALA A 70 -1.84 -5.18 -20.44
CA ALA A 70 -3.07 -5.45 -19.71
C ALA A 70 -3.94 -6.55 -20.35
N HIS A 71 -3.95 -6.60 -21.68
CA HIS A 71 -4.83 -7.43 -22.50
C HIS A 71 -4.13 -8.65 -23.09
N ALA A 72 -2.85 -8.89 -22.75
CA ALA A 72 -2.20 -10.15 -23.06
C ALA A 72 -2.92 -11.33 -22.37
N LYS A 73 -2.61 -12.56 -22.77
CA LYS A 73 -3.20 -13.76 -22.17
C LYS A 73 -2.96 -13.84 -20.65
N ASP A 74 -1.80 -13.39 -20.21
CA ASP A 74 -1.42 -13.24 -18.80
C ASP A 74 -1.49 -11.78 -18.31
N GLY A 75 -2.14 -10.91 -19.08
CA GLY A 75 -2.40 -9.52 -18.72
C GLY A 75 -3.44 -9.41 -17.61
N PHE A 76 -3.38 -8.35 -16.82
CA PHE A 76 -4.21 -8.17 -15.64
C PHE A 76 -5.72 -8.07 -15.91
N CYS A 77 -6.14 -7.73 -17.13
CA CYS A 77 -7.54 -7.75 -17.51
C CYS A 77 -8.06 -9.17 -17.76
N ASN A 78 -7.17 -10.13 -18.04
CA ASN A 78 -7.52 -11.49 -18.42
C ASN A 78 -7.12 -12.55 -17.37
N ALA A 79 -6.23 -12.22 -16.44
CA ALA A 79 -5.72 -13.17 -15.46
C ALA A 79 -5.52 -12.54 -14.07
N ILE A 80 -5.80 -13.32 -13.04
CA ILE A 80 -5.38 -13.04 -11.66
C ILE A 80 -3.98 -13.62 -11.46
N ARG A 81 -3.05 -12.77 -11.01
CA ARG A 81 -1.65 -13.11 -10.79
C ARG A 81 -1.27 -12.91 -9.34
N LYS A 82 -0.03 -13.26 -8.98
CA LYS A 82 0.54 -12.98 -7.67
C LYS A 82 1.65 -11.93 -7.76
N ALA A 83 1.68 -11.04 -6.78
CA ALA A 83 2.76 -10.07 -6.61
C ALA A 83 3.26 -10.06 -5.16
N ALA A 84 4.57 -9.89 -5.00
CA ALA A 84 5.17 -9.45 -3.76
C ALA A 84 5.00 -7.93 -3.65
N VAL A 85 4.32 -7.47 -2.61
CA VAL A 85 4.06 -6.05 -2.40
C VAL A 85 4.46 -5.58 -1.00
N THR A 86 4.94 -4.36 -0.91
CA THR A 86 5.02 -3.58 0.34
C THR A 86 4.22 -2.30 0.15
N GLY A 87 3.59 -1.82 1.21
CA GLY A 87 2.72 -0.65 1.15
C GLY A 87 1.81 -0.58 2.36
N LYS A 88 0.85 0.35 2.28
CA LYS A 88 -0.16 0.54 3.31
C LYS A 88 -1.52 0.85 2.68
N VAL A 89 -2.57 0.44 3.37
CA VAL A 89 -3.93 0.86 3.01
C VAL A 89 -4.19 2.24 3.60
N GLU A 90 -4.45 3.22 2.74
CA GLU A 90 -4.82 4.58 3.12
C GLU A 90 -6.05 4.98 2.31
N ASN A 91 -7.08 5.53 2.95
CA ASN A 91 -8.30 5.99 2.28
C ASN A 91 -8.94 4.91 1.37
N ASN A 92 -8.94 3.65 1.82
CA ASN A 92 -9.46 2.48 1.08
C ASN A 92 -8.75 2.19 -0.26
N ARG A 93 -7.51 2.67 -0.43
CA ARG A 93 -6.62 2.33 -1.53
C ARG A 93 -5.31 1.77 -0.98
N PHE A 94 -4.64 0.92 -1.73
CA PHE A 94 -3.34 0.38 -1.35
C PHE A 94 -2.24 1.23 -1.98
N LYS A 95 -1.58 2.05 -1.16
CA LYS A 95 -0.45 2.86 -1.59
C LYS A 95 0.81 2.01 -1.57
N VAL A 96 1.30 1.66 -2.75
CA VAL A 96 2.40 0.72 -2.90
C VAL A 96 3.75 1.43 -2.74
N THR A 97 4.64 0.79 -1.99
CA THR A 97 6.06 1.18 -1.88
C THR A 97 6.92 0.30 -2.78
N SER A 98 6.59 -0.99 -2.89
CA SER A 98 7.20 -1.91 -3.88
C SER A 98 6.16 -2.88 -4.43
N PHE A 99 6.26 -3.15 -5.73
CA PHE A 99 5.41 -4.10 -6.44
C PHE A 99 6.29 -4.97 -7.32
N THR A 100 6.27 -6.28 -7.14
CA THR A 100 7.04 -7.22 -7.95
C THR A 100 6.19 -8.42 -8.29
N LEU A 101 5.94 -8.63 -9.59
CA LEU A 101 5.24 -9.81 -10.06
C LEU A 101 6.02 -11.09 -9.72
N VAL A 102 5.31 -12.04 -9.13
CA VAL A 102 5.84 -13.39 -8.94
C VAL A 102 5.76 -14.09 -10.29
N LYS A 103 6.89 -14.64 -10.75
CA LYS A 103 6.93 -15.44 -11.97
C LYS A 103 6.34 -16.82 -11.64
N GLU A 104 5.29 -17.20 -12.34
CA GLU A 104 4.85 -18.60 -12.40
C GLU A 104 5.95 -19.39 -13.14
N LYS A 105 6.29 -20.57 -12.64
CA LYS A 105 7.30 -21.45 -13.24
C LYS A 105 6.73 -22.27 -14.38
#